data_AF-A0A3B8J3M3-F1
#
_entry.id   AF-A0A3B8J3M3-F1
#
_cell.length_a   1.000
_cell.length_b   1.000
_cell.length_c   1.000
_cell.angle_alpha   90.00
_cell.angle_beta   90.00
_cell.angle_gamma   90.00
#
_symmetry.space_group_name_H-M   'P 1'
#
loop_
_entity.id
_entity.type
_entity.pdbx_description
1 polymer ?
#
loop_
_entity_poly.entity_id
_entity_poly.type
_entity_poly.pdbx_seq_one_letter_code
_entity_poly.pdbx_strand_id
1 'polypeptide(L)'
;RVVIRYGEATDETTVTVLADPRYDFDPFVDRDLYQAQIYLNGRREQLMGLLETLDEQREKVDKLRTSLLESDNTVMLTHAETMLLKIDSIKHLALGKPVLKQVGAYQSFEVTPISTLRAMEQKFMSAHARLSDQELTLLREAARGVESFALLVDAYQRETWEPFVEEVKEMGVVWE
;
A
#
# COMPACT_ATOMS: atom_id res chain seq x y z
N ARG A 1 -14.60 -26.72 8.82
CA ARG A 1 -15.39 -26.62 10.07
C ARG A 1 -15.62 -25.15 10.35
N VAL A 2 -16.86 -24.67 10.24
CA VAL A 2 -17.20 -23.29 10.57
C VAL A 2 -18.00 -23.33 11.87
N VAL A 3 -17.52 -22.58 12.86
CA VAL A 3 -18.17 -22.49 14.18
C VAL A 3 -18.64 -21.05 14.34
N ILE A 4 -19.94 -20.87 14.46
CA ILE A 4 -20.57 -19.56 14.68
C ILE A 4 -21.08 -19.53 16.12
N ARG A 5 -20.74 -18.45 16.84
CA ARG A 5 -21.19 -18.23 18.22
C ARG A 5 -22.00 -16.93 18.30
N TYR A 6 -23.18 -17.01 18.90
CA TYR A 6 -24.04 -15.85 19.17
C TYR A 6 -24.70 -15.98 20.54
N GLY A 7 -24.31 -15.11 21.49
CA GLY A 7 -24.75 -15.23 22.88
C GLY A 7 -24.29 -16.56 23.49
N GLU A 8 -25.24 -17.34 24.02
CA GLU A 8 -24.98 -18.70 24.52
C GLU A 8 -25.12 -19.80 23.45
N ALA A 9 -25.58 -19.45 22.24
CA ALA A 9 -25.75 -20.42 21.17
C ALA A 9 -24.43 -20.61 20.40
N THR A 10 -24.03 -21.87 20.23
CA THR A 10 -22.95 -22.29 19.33
C THR A 10 -23.55 -23.21 18.28
N ASP A 11 -23.37 -22.85 17.01
CA ASP A 11 -23.73 -23.70 15.88
C ASP A 11 -22.46 -24.09 15.12
N GLU A 12 -22.43 -25.33 14.65
CA GLU A 12 -21.29 -25.90 13.93
C GLU A 12 -21.77 -26.51 12.63
N THR A 13 -21.18 -26.06 11.53
CA THR A 13 -21.38 -26.66 10.22
C THR A 13 -20.07 -27.21 9.67
N THR A 14 -20.15 -28.41 9.09
CA THR A 14 -19.05 -29.03 8.36
C THR A 14 -19.32 -28.87 6.88
N VAL A 15 -18.53 -28.02 6.23
CA VAL A 15 -18.53 -27.88 4.78
C VAL A 15 -17.61 -28.96 4.20
N THR A 16 -18.19 -29.89 3.46
CA THR A 16 -17.44 -30.89 2.68
C THR A 16 -17.27 -30.35 1.27
N VAL A 17 -16.05 -30.00 0.89
CA VAL A 17 -15.74 -29.55 -0.47
C VAL A 17 -15.51 -30.79 -1.34
N LEU A 18 -16.40 -31.00 -2.32
CA LEU A 18 -16.23 -32.03 -3.35
C LEU A 18 -15.60 -31.37 -4.58
N ALA A 19 -14.39 -31.80 -4.94
CA ALA A 19 -13.75 -31.36 -6.17
C ALA A 19 -14.55 -31.85 -7.39
N ASP A 20 -14.77 -30.99 -8.38
CA ASP A 20 -15.41 -31.38 -9.63
C ASP A 20 -14.48 -32.33 -10.39
N PRO A 21 -14.89 -33.59 -10.65
CA PRO A 21 -14.03 -34.61 -11.26
C PRO A 21 -13.61 -34.27 -12.70
N ARG A 22 -14.20 -33.22 -13.32
CA ARG A 22 -13.77 -32.70 -14.63
C ARG A 22 -12.53 -31.82 -14.55
N TYR A 23 -12.14 -31.41 -13.35
CA TYR A 23 -10.97 -30.57 -13.10
C TYR A 23 -9.98 -31.34 -12.24
N ASP A 24 -8.97 -31.92 -12.89
CA ASP A 24 -7.85 -32.60 -12.23
C ASP A 24 -6.83 -31.56 -11.74
N PHE A 25 -7.19 -30.85 -10.67
CA PHE A 25 -6.27 -29.94 -9.98
C PHE A 25 -5.49 -30.70 -8.93
N ASP A 26 -4.16 -30.66 -9.03
CA ASP A 26 -3.27 -31.13 -7.98
C ASP A 26 -3.50 -30.28 -6.70
N PRO A 27 -3.98 -30.87 -5.60
CA PRO A 27 -4.24 -30.15 -4.35
C PRO A 27 -3.00 -29.47 -3.76
N PHE A 28 -1.80 -29.96 -4.07
CA PHE A 28 -0.56 -29.33 -3.64
C PHE A 28 -0.30 -28.02 -4.40
N VAL A 29 -0.63 -27.97 -5.69
CA VAL A 29 -0.50 -26.76 -6.50
C VAL A 29 -1.46 -25.67 -6.00
N ASP A 30 -2.71 -26.04 -5.70
CA ASP A 30 -3.71 -25.12 -5.18
C ASP A 30 -3.28 -24.52 -3.83
N ARG A 31 -2.79 -25.36 -2.91
CA ARG A 31 -2.28 -24.91 -1.61
C ARG A 31 -1.09 -23.95 -1.77
N ASP A 32 -0.15 -24.25 -2.64
CA ASP A 32 1.04 -23.42 -2.84
C ASP A 32 0.69 -22.06 -3.46
N LEU A 33 -0.24 -22.03 -4.43
CA LEU A 33 -0.79 -20.79 -5.00
C LEU A 33 -1.53 -19.97 -3.96
N TYR A 34 -2.35 -20.62 -3.12
CA TYR A 34 -3.07 -19.95 -2.04
C TYR A 34 -2.13 -19.31 -1.01
N GLN A 35 -1.06 -20.00 -0.61
CA GLN A 35 -0.05 -19.43 0.29
C GLN A 35 0.66 -18.22 -0.34
N ALA A 36 0.98 -18.29 -1.63
CA ALA A 36 1.57 -17.17 -2.36
C ALA A 36 0.62 -15.96 -2.43
N GLN A 37 -0.69 -16.19 -2.60
CA GLN A 37 -1.71 -15.14 -2.58
C GLN A 37 -1.86 -14.50 -1.19
N ILE A 38 -1.92 -15.29 -0.11
CA ILE A 38 -1.93 -14.75 1.26
C ILE A 38 -0.72 -13.86 1.49
N TYR A 39 0.46 -14.34 1.10
CA TYR A 39 1.70 -13.59 1.27
C TYR A 39 1.66 -12.25 0.52
N LEU A 40 1.19 -12.22 -0.73
CA LEU A 40 1.00 -10.98 -1.48
C LEU A 40 0.00 -10.03 -0.83
N ASN A 41 -1.14 -10.56 -0.37
CA ASN A 41 -2.18 -9.75 0.26
C ASN A 41 -1.62 -9.05 1.51
N GLY A 42 -0.86 -9.74 2.34
CA GLY A 42 -0.20 -9.13 3.50
C GLY A 42 0.78 -8.01 3.10
N ARG A 43 1.53 -8.18 2.01
CA ARG A 43 2.42 -7.12 1.48
C ARG A 43 1.64 -5.93 0.92
N ARG A 44 0.50 -6.18 0.29
CA ARG A 44 -0.38 -5.14 -0.20
C ARG A 44 -1.02 -4.36 0.95
N GLU A 45 -1.53 -5.04 1.96
CA GLU A 45 -2.09 -4.41 3.16
C GLU A 45 -1.04 -3.52 3.84
N GLN A 46 0.19 -4.01 3.99
CA GLN A 46 1.31 -3.23 4.50
C GLN A 46 1.54 -1.96 3.66
N LEU A 47 1.61 -2.08 2.33
CA LEU A 47 1.80 -0.93 1.43
C LEU A 47 0.64 0.08 1.54
N MET A 48 -0.59 -0.41 1.59
CA MET A 48 -1.79 0.42 1.68
C MET A 48 -1.84 1.18 3.01
N GLY A 49 -1.50 0.55 4.14
CA GLY A 49 -1.45 1.22 5.43
C GLY A 49 -0.38 2.33 5.49
N LEU A 50 0.76 2.14 4.83
CA LEU A 50 1.77 3.20 4.69
C LEU A 50 1.26 4.37 3.85
N LEU A 51 0.54 4.10 2.75
CA LEU A 51 -0.06 5.13 1.91
C LEU A 51 -1.16 5.90 2.64
N GLU A 52 -1.99 5.20 3.42
CA GLU A 52 -3.04 5.80 4.25
C GLU A 52 -2.44 6.73 5.31
N THR A 53 -1.35 6.31 5.97
CA THR A 53 -0.61 7.16 6.91
C THR A 53 -0.12 8.46 6.24
N LEU A 54 0.44 8.35 5.04
CA LEU A 54 0.89 9.52 4.27
C LEU A 54 -0.29 10.41 3.85
N ASP A 55 -1.45 9.84 3.55
CA ASP A 55 -2.67 10.58 3.23
C ASP A 55 -3.20 11.37 4.42
N GLU A 56 -3.27 10.76 5.60
CA GLU A 56 -3.65 11.45 6.84
C GLU A 56 -2.70 12.62 7.15
N GLN A 57 -1.40 12.41 6.98
CA GLN A 57 -0.39 13.46 7.16
C GLN A 57 -0.58 14.60 6.17
N ARG A 58 -0.85 14.26 4.90
CA ARG A 58 -1.13 15.25 3.85
C ARG A 58 -2.35 16.10 4.19
N GLU A 59 -3.43 15.48 4.65
CA GLU A 59 -4.64 16.18 5.07
C GLU A 59 -4.38 17.14 6.23
N LYS A 60 -3.59 16.73 7.24
CA LYS A 60 -3.18 17.61 8.35
C LYS A 60 -2.40 18.82 7.86
N VAL A 61 -1.43 18.63 6.98
CA VAL A 61 -0.64 19.74 6.41
C VAL A 61 -1.50 20.64 5.53
N ASP A 62 -2.48 20.09 4.81
CA ASP A 62 -3.39 20.86 3.96
C ASP A 62 -4.33 21.76 4.79
N LYS A 63 -4.86 21.23 5.92
CA LYS A 63 -5.61 22.02 6.90
C LYS A 63 -4.76 23.14 7.47
N LEU A 64 -3.54 22.82 7.91
CA LEU A 64 -2.58 23.80 8.42
C LEU A 64 -2.30 24.90 7.40
N ARG A 65 -1.98 24.53 6.15
CA ARG A 65 -1.75 25.49 5.04
C ARG A 65 -2.96 26.42 4.89
N THR A 66 -4.16 25.88 4.93
CA THR A 66 -5.40 26.66 4.79
C THR A 66 -5.59 27.65 5.93
N SER A 67 -5.32 27.26 7.17
CA SER A 67 -5.35 28.17 8.33
C SER A 67 -4.26 29.25 8.27
N LEU A 68 -3.08 28.93 7.74
CA LEU A 68 -1.96 29.88 7.62
C LEU A 68 -2.18 30.94 6.54
N LEU A 69 -2.99 30.65 5.52
CA LEU A 69 -3.41 31.65 4.53
C LEU A 69 -4.20 32.80 5.17
N GLU A 70 -4.86 32.55 6.31
CA GLU A 70 -5.61 33.56 7.06
C GLU A 70 -4.74 34.36 8.04
N SER A 71 -3.55 33.87 8.39
CA SER A 71 -2.73 34.38 9.50
C SER A 71 -1.44 35.13 9.09
N ASP A 72 -1.26 35.46 7.81
CA ASP A 72 -0.10 36.18 7.22
C ASP A 72 1.30 35.58 7.55
N ASN A 73 1.38 34.33 8.04
CA ASN A 73 2.64 33.67 8.36
C ASN A 73 3.25 33.00 7.11
N THR A 74 3.90 33.82 6.30
CA THR A 74 4.47 33.45 4.99
C THR A 74 5.59 32.39 5.08
N VAL A 75 6.37 32.38 6.16
CA VAL A 75 7.45 31.40 6.37
C VAL A 75 6.86 30.01 6.57
N MET A 76 5.89 29.89 7.47
CA MET A 76 5.28 28.59 7.76
C MET A 76 4.41 28.08 6.61
N LEU A 77 3.76 29.00 5.88
CA LEU A 77 3.04 28.64 4.65
C LEU A 77 3.97 27.96 3.64
N THR A 78 5.16 28.53 3.42
CA THR A 78 6.17 27.95 2.52
C THR A 78 6.65 26.58 3.00
N HIS A 79 6.80 26.41 4.33
CA HIS A 79 7.22 25.13 4.90
C HIS A 79 6.13 24.06 4.73
N ALA A 80 4.86 24.40 4.97
CA ALA A 80 3.72 23.51 4.75
C ALA A 80 3.59 23.09 3.26
N GLU A 81 3.77 24.01 2.32
CA GLU A 81 3.80 23.70 0.88
C GLU A 81 4.94 22.74 0.53
N THR A 82 6.13 22.98 1.08
CA THR A 82 7.29 22.10 0.90
C THR A 82 7.01 20.70 1.45
N MET A 83 6.34 20.62 2.59
CA MET A 83 5.96 19.34 3.21
C MET A 83 4.94 18.57 2.35
N LEU A 84 3.94 19.24 1.79
CA LEU A 84 2.99 18.62 0.85
C LEU A 84 3.71 18.03 -0.37
N LEU A 85 4.65 18.77 -0.97
CA LEU A 85 5.44 18.30 -2.09
C LEU A 85 6.29 17.07 -1.73
N LYS A 86 6.87 17.03 -0.51
CA LYS A 86 7.62 15.88 -0.03
C LYS A 86 6.71 14.66 0.14
N ILE A 87 5.55 14.80 0.77
CA ILE A 87 4.58 13.70 0.94
C ILE A 87 4.17 13.15 -0.43
N ASP A 88 3.77 14.03 -1.36
CA ASP A 88 3.39 13.62 -2.71
C ASP A 88 4.54 12.91 -3.44
N SER A 89 5.78 13.40 -3.28
CA SER A 89 6.96 12.76 -3.88
C SER A 89 7.20 11.33 -3.37
N ILE A 90 6.99 11.09 -2.07
CA ILE A 90 7.12 9.76 -1.46
C ILE A 90 6.00 8.86 -1.98
N LYS A 91 4.76 9.33 -1.99
CA LYS A 91 3.62 8.56 -2.52
C LYS A 91 3.82 8.16 -3.98
N HIS A 92 4.40 9.04 -4.80
CA HIS A 92 4.69 8.74 -6.20
C HIS A 92 5.71 7.61 -6.38
N LEU A 93 6.63 7.37 -5.43
CA LEU A 93 7.55 6.23 -5.50
C LEU A 93 6.81 4.89 -5.37
N ALA A 94 5.73 4.86 -4.59
CA ALA A 94 4.89 3.66 -4.43
C ALA A 94 3.87 3.50 -5.56
N LEU A 95 3.24 4.59 -6.00
CA LEU A 95 2.10 4.58 -6.93
C LEU A 95 2.48 4.77 -8.39
N GLY A 96 3.63 5.41 -8.65
CA GLY A 96 3.99 5.99 -9.94
C GLY A 96 3.54 7.43 -10.03
N LYS A 97 4.23 8.22 -10.85
CA LYS A 97 3.82 9.62 -11.09
C LYS A 97 2.50 9.68 -11.87
N PRO A 98 1.58 10.61 -11.53
CA PRO A 98 0.37 10.81 -12.32
C PRO A 98 0.75 11.17 -13.76
N VAL A 99 0.22 10.41 -14.71
CA VAL A 99 0.52 10.60 -16.14
C VAL A 99 -0.24 11.82 -16.65
N LEU A 100 0.48 12.92 -16.92
CA LEU A 100 -0.03 14.01 -17.75
C LEU A 100 -0.08 13.51 -19.20
N LYS A 101 -1.19 12.88 -19.58
CA LYS A 101 -1.33 12.22 -20.88
C LYS A 101 -1.16 13.23 -22.02
N GLN A 102 -0.08 13.11 -22.77
CA GLN A 102 0.01 13.63 -24.13
C GLN A 102 -0.50 12.55 -25.09
N VAL A 103 -1.53 12.87 -25.87
CA VAL A 103 -2.19 11.92 -26.77
C VAL A 103 -1.20 11.48 -27.85
N GLY A 104 -0.99 10.16 -28.01
CA GLY A 104 -0.21 9.58 -29.13
C GLY A 104 1.21 9.10 -28.81
N ALA A 105 1.74 9.32 -27.60
CA ALA A 105 3.02 8.72 -27.19
C ALA A 105 2.77 7.41 -26.41
N TYR A 106 3.33 6.29 -26.88
CA TYR A 106 3.48 5.09 -26.05
C TYR A 106 4.58 5.37 -25.03
N GLN A 107 4.21 5.54 -23.75
CA GLN A 107 5.16 5.70 -22.66
C GLN A 107 5.34 4.36 -21.94
N SER A 108 6.58 3.99 -21.61
CA SER A 108 6.86 2.84 -20.76
C SER A 108 6.23 3.05 -19.39
N PHE A 109 5.42 2.11 -18.91
CA PHE A 109 4.83 2.15 -17.57
C PHE A 109 5.95 2.07 -16.52
N GLU A 110 5.95 2.98 -15.56
CA GLU A 110 6.87 2.94 -14.43
C GLU A 110 6.60 1.68 -13.59
N VAL A 111 7.66 0.90 -13.32
CA VAL A 111 7.57 -0.27 -12.45
C VAL A 111 7.64 0.23 -11.01
N THR A 112 6.53 0.11 -10.29
CA THR A 112 6.37 0.61 -8.92
C THR A 112 5.87 -0.50 -8.02
N PRO A 113 6.07 -0.41 -6.69
CA PRO A 113 5.60 -1.43 -5.76
C PRO A 113 4.13 -1.83 -5.98
N ILE A 114 3.24 -0.87 -6.22
CA ILE A 114 1.82 -1.18 -6.46
C ILE A 114 1.60 -1.88 -7.81
N SER A 115 2.32 -1.50 -8.87
CA SER A 115 2.13 -2.11 -10.19
C SER A 115 2.70 -3.52 -10.24
N THR A 116 3.84 -3.76 -9.56
CA THR A 116 4.43 -5.09 -9.41
C THR A 116 3.52 -6.01 -8.59
N LEU A 117 2.97 -5.55 -7.46
CA LEU A 117 2.02 -6.35 -6.67
C LEU A 117 0.79 -6.74 -7.48
N ARG A 118 0.16 -5.78 -8.18
CA ARG A 118 -1.02 -6.04 -9.02
C ARG A 118 -0.73 -7.04 -10.13
N ALA A 119 0.43 -6.93 -10.79
CA ALA A 119 0.82 -7.87 -11.84
C ALA A 119 0.96 -9.31 -11.29
N MET A 120 1.49 -9.45 -10.07
CA MET A 120 1.62 -10.76 -9.43
C MET A 120 0.30 -11.34 -8.94
N GLU A 121 -0.60 -10.52 -8.39
CA GLU A 121 -1.95 -10.96 -8.04
C GLU A 121 -2.70 -11.50 -9.24
N GLN A 122 -2.74 -10.75 -10.35
CA GLN A 122 -3.41 -11.19 -11.58
C GLN A 122 -2.83 -12.50 -12.10
N LYS A 123 -1.50 -12.65 -12.01
CA LYS A 123 -0.81 -13.86 -12.43
C LYS A 123 -1.19 -15.05 -11.55
N PHE A 124 -1.20 -14.91 -10.23
CA PHE A 124 -1.55 -16.01 -9.33
C PHE A 124 -3.04 -16.36 -9.34
N MET A 125 -3.92 -15.40 -9.60
CA MET A 125 -5.36 -15.68 -9.77
C MET A 125 -5.67 -16.49 -11.04
N SER A 126 -4.81 -16.43 -12.05
CA SER A 126 -4.98 -17.11 -13.34
C SER A 126 -4.10 -18.35 -13.51
N ALA A 127 -3.23 -18.62 -12.53
CA ALA A 127 -2.33 -19.75 -12.55
C ALA A 127 -3.08 -21.05 -12.24
N HIS A 128 -2.78 -22.08 -13.04
CA HIS A 128 -3.36 -23.42 -12.91
C HIS A 128 -2.28 -24.49 -12.76
N ALA A 129 -1.03 -24.07 -12.55
CA ALA A 129 0.14 -24.90 -12.44
C ALA A 129 1.04 -24.38 -11.32
N ARG A 130 1.99 -25.21 -10.88
CA ARG A 130 2.97 -24.84 -9.87
C ARG A 130 3.76 -23.61 -10.33
N LEU A 131 4.01 -22.69 -9.40
CA LEU A 131 4.86 -21.54 -9.64
C LEU A 131 6.28 -21.99 -10.02
N SER A 132 6.77 -21.43 -11.13
CA SER A 132 8.15 -21.53 -11.55
C SER A 132 9.08 -20.73 -10.62
N ASP A 133 10.38 -21.06 -10.65
CA ASP A 133 11.39 -20.33 -9.88
C ASP A 133 11.47 -18.85 -10.28
N GLN A 134 11.14 -18.53 -11.54
CA GLN A 134 11.07 -17.15 -12.02
C GLN A 134 9.92 -16.39 -11.34
N GLU A 135 8.75 -17.01 -11.22
CA GLU A 135 7.60 -16.43 -10.53
C GLU A 135 7.84 -16.23 -9.04
N LEU A 136 8.47 -17.20 -8.40
CA LEU A 136 8.88 -17.08 -7.00
C LEU A 136 9.92 -15.96 -6.80
N THR A 137 10.75 -15.69 -7.81
CA THR A 137 11.70 -14.58 -7.78
C THR A 137 10.99 -13.24 -7.93
N LEU A 138 10.07 -13.11 -8.88
CA LEU A 138 9.25 -11.90 -9.04
C LEU A 138 8.43 -11.59 -7.79
N LEU A 139 7.90 -12.63 -7.13
CA LEU A 139 7.20 -12.49 -5.85
C LEU A 139 8.10 -11.89 -4.75
N ARG A 140 9.34 -12.37 -4.65
CA ARG A 140 10.33 -11.86 -3.69
C ARG A 140 10.75 -10.44 -4.02
N GLU A 141 10.91 -10.10 -5.29
CA GLU A 141 11.22 -8.75 -5.74
C GLU A 141 10.08 -7.77 -5.43
N ALA A 142 8.83 -8.17 -5.67
CA ALA A 142 7.65 -7.39 -5.29
C ALA A 142 7.63 -7.10 -3.79
N ALA A 143 7.86 -8.13 -2.97
CA ALA A 143 7.93 -7.98 -1.51
C ALA A 143 9.08 -7.06 -1.07
N ARG A 144 10.26 -7.18 -1.70
CA ARG A 144 11.40 -6.29 -1.43
C ARG A 144 11.11 -4.84 -1.81
N GLY A 145 10.31 -4.62 -2.85
CA GLY A 145 9.84 -3.29 -3.23
C GLY A 145 9.01 -2.63 -2.12
N VAL A 146 8.10 -3.39 -1.52
CA VAL A 146 7.30 -2.92 -0.36
C VAL A 146 8.18 -2.66 0.85
N GLU A 147 9.12 -3.55 1.16
CA GLU A 147 10.04 -3.40 2.30
C GLU A 147 10.95 -2.17 2.14
N SER A 148 11.51 -1.97 0.93
CA SER A 148 12.29 -0.77 0.61
C SER A 148 11.46 0.50 0.79
N PHE A 149 10.20 0.48 0.38
CA PHE A 149 9.29 1.62 0.56
C PHE A 149 8.99 1.86 2.05
N ALA A 150 8.76 0.81 2.84
CA ALA A 150 8.55 0.93 4.27
C ALA A 150 9.75 1.60 4.98
N LEU A 151 10.97 1.17 4.66
CA LEU A 151 12.20 1.80 5.21
C LEU A 151 12.32 3.27 4.83
N LEU A 152 11.89 3.65 3.62
CA LEU A 152 11.87 5.04 3.18
C LEU A 152 10.84 5.86 3.97
N VAL A 153 9.64 5.32 4.19
CA VAL A 153 8.61 5.98 5.00
C VAL A 153 9.08 6.12 6.46
N ASP A 154 9.74 5.11 7.02
CA ASP A 154 10.31 5.18 8.38
C ASP A 154 11.40 6.25 8.50
N ALA A 155 12.26 6.37 7.48
CA ALA A 155 13.28 7.42 7.46
C ALA A 155 12.63 8.80 7.35
N TYR A 156 11.65 8.97 6.45
CA TYR A 156 10.86 10.20 6.33
C TYR A 156 10.17 10.58 7.66
N GLN A 157 9.60 9.60 8.35
CA GLN A 157 8.90 9.81 9.61
C GLN A 157 9.83 10.47 10.65
N ARG A 158 11.03 9.90 10.84
CA ARG A 158 12.00 10.37 11.83
C ARG A 158 12.71 11.66 11.43
N GLU A 159 13.10 11.77 10.16
CA GLU A 159 14.00 12.83 9.70
C GLU A 159 13.25 14.06 9.21
N THR A 160 11.98 13.94 8.86
CA THR A 160 11.20 15.03 8.25
C THR A 160 9.88 15.28 8.96
N TRP A 161 9.06 14.24 9.17
CA TRP A 161 7.72 14.43 9.75
C TRP A 161 7.77 14.85 11.23
N GLU A 162 8.49 14.10 12.07
CA GLU A 162 8.59 14.39 13.51
C GLU A 162 9.15 15.81 13.79
N PRO A 163 10.26 16.26 13.16
CA PRO A 163 10.74 17.63 13.34
C PRO A 163 9.73 18.70 12.93
N PHE A 164 9.01 18.48 11.82
CA PHE A 164 7.97 19.42 11.37
C PHE A 164 6.81 19.51 12.36
N VAL A 165 6.38 18.38 12.93
CA VAL A 165 5.32 18.36 13.95
C VAL A 165 5.74 19.17 15.18
N GLU A 166 6.99 19.05 15.62
CA GLU A 166 7.51 19.82 16.76
C GLU A 166 7.57 21.32 16.43
N GLU A 167 8.02 21.69 15.24
CA GLU A 167 8.02 23.10 14.79
C GLU A 167 6.60 23.70 14.81
N VAL A 168 5.60 22.98 14.31
CA VAL A 168 4.19 23.42 14.33
C VAL A 168 3.68 23.64 15.76
N LYS A 169 4.04 22.74 16.69
CA LYS A 169 3.67 22.84 18.11
C LYS A 169 4.33 24.03 18.78
N GLU A 170 5.61 24.30 18.53
CA GLU A 170 6.33 25.45 19.08
C GLU A 170 5.70 26.78 18.68
N MET A 171 5.10 26.84 17.48
CA MET A 171 4.37 28.03 17.02
C MET A 171 2.96 28.16 17.59
N GLY A 172 2.48 27.17 18.35
CA GLY A 172 1.15 27.21 18.98
C GLY A 172 -0.02 27.14 18.00
N VAL A 173 0.20 26.63 16.78
CA VAL A 173 -0.86 26.46 15.78
C VAL A 173 -1.58 25.14 16.00
N VAL A 174 -2.90 25.19 16.17
CA VAL A 174 -3.75 23.99 16.31
C VAL A 174 -4.03 23.44 14.91
N TRP A 175 -3.70 22.17 14.67
CA TRP A 175 -3.78 21.54 13.34
C TRP A 175 -4.17 20.04 13.38
N GLU A 176 -4.73 19.59 14.51
CA GLU A 176 -5.25 18.22 14.69
C GLU A 176 -6.58 18.00 13.94
#